data_AF-A0A5K1AAY8-F1
#
_entry.id   AF-A0A5K1AAY8-F1
#
_cell.length_a   1.000
_cell.length_b   1.000
_cell.length_c   1.000
_cell.angle_alpha   90.00
_cell.angle_beta   90.00
_cell.angle_gamma   90.00
#
_symmetry.space_group_name_H-M   'P 1'
#
loop_
_entity.id
_entity.type
_entity.pdbx_description
1 polymer ?
#
loop_
_entity_poly.entity_id
_entity_poly.type
_entity_poly.pdbx_seq_one_letter_code
_entity_poly.pdbx_strand_id
1 'polypeptide(L)'
;YENLVLVAGGIGISPFIAVLKDIIHRAQEEKDCLPRKILLVWSVKRSKEISLLSDMNTTSISAFFPKVLNIEIQAYVTQESGILL
;
A
#
# COMPACT_ATOMS: atom_id res chain seq x y z
N TYR A 1 -10.94 6.20 -11.36
CA TYR A 1 -11.11 4.79 -11.71
C TYR A 1 -11.69 4.06 -10.52
N GLU A 2 -12.58 3.09 -10.74
CA GLU A 2 -13.17 2.31 -9.64
C GLU A 2 -12.17 1.31 -9.05
N ASN A 3 -11.30 0.75 -9.88
CA ASN A 3 -10.23 -0.18 -9.48
C ASN A 3 -8.87 0.42 -9.85
N LEU A 4 -7.91 0.37 -8.95
CA LEU A 4 -6.55 0.89 -9.13
C LEU A 4 -5.53 -0.21 -8.87
N VAL A 5 -4.59 -0.39 -9.79
CA VAL A 5 -3.41 -1.26 -9.60
C VAL A 5 -2.16 -0.37 -9.60
N LEU A 6 -1.44 -0.38 -8.48
CA LEU A 6 -0.20 0.36 -8.29
C LEU A 6 0.95 -0.63 -8.29
N VAL A 7 1.96 -0.43 -9.15
CA VAL A 7 3.10 -1.36 -9.28
C VAL A 7 4.40 -0.60 -9.03
N ALA A 8 5.13 -0.99 -7.99
CA ALA A 8 6.41 -0.39 -7.61
C ALA A 8 7.53 -1.43 -7.46
N GLY A 9 8.77 -0.96 -7.61
CA GLY A 9 9.98 -1.71 -7.27
C GLY A 9 10.93 -0.89 -6.40
N GLY A 10 11.48 -1.52 -5.35
CA GLY A 10 12.39 -0.90 -4.39
C GLY A 10 11.82 0.38 -3.78
N ILE A 11 12.63 1.44 -3.74
CA ILE A 11 12.22 2.77 -3.25
C ILE A 11 11.13 3.45 -4.10
N GLY A 12 10.80 2.89 -5.27
CA GLY A 12 9.70 3.36 -6.11
C GLY A 12 8.32 3.24 -5.47
N ILE A 13 8.22 2.63 -4.28
CA ILE A 13 6.99 2.60 -3.47
C ILE A 13 6.64 3.97 -2.87
N SER A 14 7.63 4.83 -2.60
CA SER A 14 7.44 6.12 -1.95
C SER A 14 6.36 7.02 -2.56
N PRO A 15 6.30 7.25 -3.90
CA PRO A 15 5.21 8.01 -4.50
C PRO A 15 3.83 7.37 -4.28
N PHE A 16 3.73 6.03 -4.28
CA PHE A 16 2.45 5.37 -4.02
C PHE A 16 2.02 5.43 -2.57
N ILE A 17 2.96 5.47 -1.62
CA ILE A 17 2.66 5.76 -0.22
C ILE A 17 2.00 7.15 -0.09
N ALA A 18 2.55 8.17 -0.78
CA ALA A 18 1.97 9.51 -0.77
C ALA A 18 0.57 9.54 -1.41
N VAL A 19 0.38 8.86 -2.55
CA VAL A 19 -0.93 8.73 -3.21
C VAL A 19 -1.94 8.00 -2.32
N LEU A 20 -1.55 6.92 -1.64
CA LEU A 20 -2.42 6.19 -0.73
C LEU A 20 -2.84 7.07 0.46
N LYS A 21 -1.91 7.87 1.02
CA LYS A 21 -2.22 8.83 2.09
C LYS A 21 -3.24 9.88 1.64
N ASP A 22 -3.09 10.42 0.42
CA ASP A 22 -4.07 11.36 -0.16
C ASP A 22 -5.45 10.72 -0.37
N ILE A 23 -5.51 9.51 -0.92
CA ILE A 23 -6.78 8.79 -1.11
C ILE A 23 -7.46 8.50 0.23
N ILE A 24 -6.69 8.04 1.23
CA ILE A 24 -7.19 7.82 2.59
C ILE A 24 -7.75 9.11 3.19
N HIS A 25 -7.02 10.21 3.07
CA HIS A 25 -7.46 11.51 3.58
C HIS A 25 -8.77 11.97 2.90
N ARG A 26 -8.85 11.86 1.58
CA ARG A 26 -10.08 12.17 0.82
C ARG A 26 -11.26 11.26 1.19
N ALA A 27 -10.99 9.99 1.50
CA ALA A 27 -12.00 9.06 1.97
C ALA A 27 -12.56 9.44 3.35
N GLN A 28 -11.70 9.95 4.24
CA GLN A 28 -12.12 10.47 5.54
C GLN A 28 -12.96 11.76 5.43
N GLU A 29 -12.73 12.56 4.39
CA GLU A 29 -13.52 13.76 4.09
C GLU A 29 -14.81 13.47 3.31
N GLU A 30 -15.20 12.20 3.14
CA GLU A 30 -16.39 11.77 2.38
C GLU A 30 -16.44 12.34 0.95
N LYS A 31 -15.27 12.59 0.34
CA LYS A 31 -15.21 13.14 -1.02
C LYS A 31 -15.65 12.12 -2.07
N ASP A 32 -16.31 12.61 -3.11
CA ASP A 32 -16.71 11.80 -4.25
C ASP A 32 -15.51 11.29 -5.08
N CYS A 33 -15.79 10.31 -5.95
CA CYS A 33 -14.86 9.76 -6.95
C CYS A 33 -13.64 9.02 -6.35
N LEU A 34 -13.83 8.32 -5.24
CA LEU A 34 -12.83 7.43 -4.66
C LEU A 34 -12.78 6.08 -5.40
N PRO A 35 -11.59 5.46 -5.53
CA PRO A 35 -11.52 4.06 -5.94
C PRO A 35 -12.18 3.18 -4.87
N ARG A 36 -12.83 2.09 -5.30
CA ARG A 36 -13.39 1.08 -4.38
C ARG A 36 -12.37 0.02 -4.02
N LYS A 37 -11.48 -0.33 -4.96
CA LYS A 37 -10.42 -1.31 -4.76
C LYS A 37 -9.07 -0.75 -5.22
N ILE A 38 -8.06 -0.92 -4.38
CA ILE A 38 -6.67 -0.61 -4.68
C ILE A 38 -5.85 -1.87 -4.43
N LEU A 39 -5.07 -2.29 -5.42
CA LEU A 39 -4.04 -3.32 -5.29
C LEU A 39 -2.67 -2.66 -5.44
N LEU A 40 -1.85 -2.71 -4.40
CA LEU A 40 -0.44 -2.33 -4.47
C LEU A 40 0.41 -3.60 -4.61
N VAL A 41 1.03 -3.76 -5.78
CA VAL A 41 2.07 -4.76 -6.04
C VAL A 41 3.42 -4.11 -5.87
N TRP A 42 4.24 -4.64 -4.95
CA TRP A 42 5.55 -4.09 -4.66
C TRP A 42 6.64 -5.15 -4.69
N SER A 43 7.68 -4.93 -5.48
CA SER A 43 8.85 -5.80 -5.51
C SER A 43 10.02 -5.20 -4.74
N VAL A 44 10.69 -6.02 -3.93
CA VAL A 44 11.93 -5.68 -3.21
C VAL A 44 12.97 -6.75 -3.44
N LYS A 45 14.25 -6.43 -3.25
CA LYS A 45 15.31 -7.43 -3.39
C LYS A 45 15.30 -8.37 -2.18
N ARG A 46 15.19 -7.84 -0.97
CA ARG A 46 15.27 -8.57 0.30
C ARG A 46 14.09 -8.28 1.20
N SER A 47 13.68 -9.24 2.01
CA SER A 47 12.57 -9.11 2.97
C SER A 47 12.76 -7.97 3.96
N LYS A 48 13.99 -7.66 4.37
CA LYS A 48 14.27 -6.51 5.26
C LYS A 48 13.74 -5.18 4.73
N GLU A 49 13.67 -5.01 3.41
CA GLU A 49 13.15 -3.79 2.79
C GLU A 49 11.64 -3.64 3.02
N ILE A 50 10.90 -4.72 3.30
CA ILE A 50 9.47 -4.70 3.59
C ILE A 50 9.16 -3.86 4.83
N SER A 51 10.11 -3.71 5.76
CA SER A 51 10.01 -2.79 6.90
C SER A 51 9.70 -1.34 6.50
N LEU A 52 9.97 -0.92 5.27
CA LEU A 52 9.54 0.42 4.79
C LEU A 52 8.01 0.60 4.80
N LEU A 53 7.24 -0.50 4.80
CA LEU A 53 5.80 -0.45 5.00
C LEU A 53 5.39 -0.18 6.44
N SER A 54 6.22 -0.41 7.45
CA SER A 54 5.84 -0.10 8.84
C SER A 54 5.77 1.41 9.09
N ASP A 55 6.38 2.23 8.24
CA ASP A 55 6.22 3.69 8.24
C ASP A 55 4.83 4.13 7.75
N MET A 56 4.07 3.23 7.12
CA MET A 56 2.64 3.43 6.91
C MET A 56 1.95 3.24 8.26
N ASN A 57 1.68 4.35 8.95
CA ASN A 57 1.03 4.36 10.25
C ASN A 57 -0.30 3.58 10.19
N THR A 58 -0.26 2.32 10.60
CA THR A 58 -1.34 1.32 10.49
C THR A 58 -2.57 1.71 11.31
N THR A 59 -2.37 2.60 12.29
CA THR A 59 -3.42 3.20 13.14
C THR A 59 -4.46 3.96 12.33
N SER A 60 -4.10 4.49 11.16
CA SER A 60 -5.04 5.20 10.29
C SER A 60 -5.88 4.26 9.43
N ILE A 61 -5.48 2.99 9.24
CA ILE A 61 -6.08 2.05 8.28
C ILE A 61 -7.08 1.08 8.96
N SER A 62 -6.95 0.83 10.27
CA SER A 62 -7.69 -0.25 10.93
C SER A 62 -9.10 0.12 11.42
N ALA A 63 -9.42 1.40 11.64
CA ALA A 63 -10.66 1.77 12.34
C ALA A 63 -11.85 2.14 11.44
N PHE A 64 -11.63 2.50 10.16
CA PHE A 64 -12.67 3.12 9.31
C PHE A 64 -12.97 2.39 7.98
N PHE A 65 -12.19 1.38 7.60
CA PHE A 65 -12.01 1.06 6.18
C PHE A 65 -12.95 0.05 5.49
N PRO A 66 -13.61 -0.93 6.13
CA PRO A 66 -14.20 -2.02 5.35
C PRO A 66 -15.43 -1.62 4.51
N LYS A 67 -16.04 -0.45 4.72
CA LYS A 67 -17.22 0.00 3.94
C LYS A 67 -16.92 0.95 2.79
N VAL A 68 -15.80 1.68 2.79
CA VAL A 68 -15.55 2.79 1.85
C VAL A 68 -14.37 2.52 0.91
N LEU A 69 -13.32 1.82 1.37
CA LEU A 69 -12.10 1.65 0.59
C LEU A 69 -11.41 0.31 0.89
N ASN A 70 -11.25 -0.54 -0.13
CA ASN A 70 -10.52 -1.81 -0.02
C ASN A 70 -9.09 -1.64 -0.55
N ILE A 71 -8.08 -1.79 0.31
CA ILE A 71 -6.66 -1.73 -0.05
C ILE A 71 -6.02 -3.10 0.20
N GLU A 72 -5.48 -3.70 -0.86
CA GLU A 72 -4.71 -4.94 -0.83
C GLU A 72 -3.25 -4.62 -1.15
N ILE A 73 -2.31 -5.18 -0.37
CA ILE A 73 -0.86 -5.00 -0.58
C ILE A 73 -0.23 -6.38 -0.79
N GLN A 74 0.45 -6.56 -1.91
CA GLN A 74 1.20 -7.76 -2.25
C GLN A 74 2.69 -7.39 -2.39
N ALA A 75 3.51 -7.87 -1.46
CA ALA A 75 4.96 -7.67 -1.47
C ALA A 75 5.66 -8.93 -2.01
N TYR A 76 6.58 -8.73 -2.96
CA TYR A 76 7.34 -9.79 -3.63
C TYR A 76 8.83 -9.61 -3.38
N VAL A 77 9.44 -10.58 -2.70
CA VAL A 77 10.90 -10.63 -2.52
C VAL A 77 11.51 -11.32 -3.73
N THR A 78 12.41 -10.64 -4.42
CA THR A 78 12.96 -11.07 -5.72
C THR A 78 14.36 -11.67 -5.64
N GLN A 79 15.08 -11.46 -4.53
CA GLN A 79 16.48 -11.87 -4.39
C GLN A 79 16.87 -12.13 -2.93
N GLU A 80 16.05 -12.89 -2.19
CA GLU A 80 16.41 -13.24 -0.82
C GLU A 80 17.68 -14.09 -0.78
N SER A 81 18.56 -13.84 0.19
CA SER A 81 19.78 -14.63 0.35
C SER A 81 19.90 -15.11 1.79
N GLY A 82 19.65 -16.41 2.00
CA GLY A 82 19.66 -17.05 3.32
C GLY A 82 18.40 -17.89 3.56
N ILE A 83 18.48 -18.85 4.48
CA ILE A 83 17.31 -19.59 4.98
C ILE A 83 16.59 -18.68 5.98
N LEU A 84 15.28 -18.49 5.81
CA LEU A 84 14.40 -17.94 6.85
C LEU A 84 14.39 -18.96 8.01
N LEU A 85 15.26 -18.76 9.01
CA LEU A 85 15.21 -19.44 10.31
C LEU A 85 14.38 -18.62 11.28
#